data_AF-A0A537JNR0-F1
#
_entry.id   AF-A0A537JNR0-F1
#
_cell.length_a   1.000
_cell.length_b   1.000
_cell.length_c   1.000
_cell.angle_alpha   90.00
_cell.angle_beta   90.00
_cell.angle_gamma   90.00
#
_symmetry.space_group_name_H-M   'P 1'
#
loop_
_entity.id
_entity.type
_entity.pdbx_description
1 polymer ?
#
loop_
_entity_poly.entity_id
_entity_poly.type
_entity_poly.pdbx_seq_one_letter_code
_entity_poly.pdbx_strand_id
1 'polypeptide(L)'
;MDDPLDPQRPVPGPHHGPPGFALTSPRRQATRRRFGWRSGAAVTALALAAALAFGAVLWHRYRASGLLAGDLRRAVVRQLEASLGRSVSLGGITGDLVHHIVLRDLRIAERGGFDHGATFSAAEVRLTFNWSRLFSTRLDVVGSIAKAELARPHLLLSRDAAGRWSFGDFSGSRSSTGPGPFRGRDVVEGGSLDFTDAYNLPGPPFAASFTRIAGVADFRAGDAVAVSMSGWSMDGEGVTVDGRYRPGSTSGFDLTAINASVSRWGPYLVRLRELGWERGRFGGTVHLSVPTSSSGVLLDYKAVLRLHDADVEYLPLRLPLQHVTGPIIVDSMHAESSGLALVAEGSPVVLDGSIVFGGGPWLQFGVTSPGLDLATVQALFFPKAAVTLAGQAAGKVQVIGPAGA
;
A
#
# COMPACT_ATOMS: atom_id res chain seq x y z
N MET A 1 20.63 44.27 71.90
CA MET A 1 19.27 43.75 71.69
C MET A 1 18.94 43.99 70.22
N ASP A 2 19.58 43.29 69.29
CA ASP A 2 19.60 41.82 69.11
C ASP A 2 18.16 41.30 68.99
N ASP A 3 17.68 41.00 67.78
CA ASP A 3 17.67 39.65 67.17
C ASP A 3 17.00 39.70 65.76
N PRO A 4 16.97 38.64 64.93
CA PRO A 4 17.72 38.61 63.68
C PRO A 4 16.86 38.24 62.44
N LEU A 5 17.57 38.07 61.32
CA LEU A 5 17.12 37.62 60.00
C LEU A 5 16.34 36.30 60.02
N ASP A 6 15.16 36.29 59.39
CA ASP A 6 14.45 35.08 58.95
C ASP A 6 14.73 34.81 57.45
N PRO A 7 15.35 33.67 57.07
CA PRO A 7 15.72 33.39 55.71
C PRO A 7 14.87 32.26 55.09
N GLN A 8 13.59 32.46 54.76
CA GLN A 8 12.88 31.56 53.83
C GLN A 8 11.76 32.23 53.02
N ARG A 9 12.06 32.58 51.75
CA ARG A 9 11.11 32.50 50.63
C ARG A 9 11.84 32.11 49.34
N PRO A 10 11.46 31.01 48.66
CA PRO A 10 12.02 30.69 47.35
C PRO A 10 11.49 31.66 46.29
N VAL A 11 12.41 32.22 45.53
CA VAL A 11 12.15 32.99 44.31
C VAL A 11 11.64 32.03 43.23
N PRO A 12 10.53 32.33 42.52
CA PRO A 12 10.14 31.56 41.35
C PRO A 12 11.13 31.84 40.23
N GLY A 13 11.88 30.81 39.82
CA GLY A 13 12.73 30.88 38.63
C GLY A 13 11.92 31.03 37.34
N PRO A 14 12.47 31.67 36.30
CA PRO A 14 11.78 31.83 35.03
C PRO A 14 11.64 30.48 34.32
N HIS A 15 10.39 30.14 33.98
CA HIS A 15 10.07 29.07 33.04
C HIS A 15 10.63 29.41 31.65
N HIS A 16 11.76 28.79 31.29
CA HIS A 16 12.19 28.71 29.90
C HIS A 16 11.32 27.68 29.18
N GLY A 17 10.20 28.16 28.62
CA GLY A 17 9.52 27.44 27.54
C GLY A 17 10.41 27.39 26.28
N PRO A 18 10.31 26.35 25.45
CA PRO A 18 11.08 26.26 24.21
C PRO A 18 10.69 27.41 23.26
N PRO A 19 11.64 27.94 22.47
CA PRO A 19 11.34 28.97 21.49
C PRO A 19 10.41 28.41 20.41
N GLY A 20 9.26 29.07 20.23
CA GLY A 20 8.37 28.83 19.11
C GLY A 20 9.07 29.22 17.81
N PHE A 21 9.55 28.23 17.07
CA PHE A 21 9.99 28.42 15.69
C PHE A 21 8.76 28.62 14.80
N ALA A 22 8.42 29.87 14.53
CA ALA A 22 7.54 30.23 13.43
C ALA A 22 8.30 29.98 12.12
N LEU A 23 8.09 28.80 11.52
CA LEU A 23 8.59 28.47 10.19
C LEU A 23 7.75 29.21 9.14
N THR A 24 8.21 30.38 8.71
CA THR A 24 7.80 30.98 7.44
C THR A 24 8.50 30.24 6.30
N SER A 25 7.88 29.15 5.83
CA SER A 25 8.37 28.40 4.66
C SER A 25 8.27 29.24 3.38
N PRO A 26 9.31 29.28 2.52
CA PRO A 26 9.24 29.95 1.23
C PRO A 26 8.30 29.18 0.29
N ARG A 27 7.35 29.93 -0.28
CA ARG A 27 6.30 29.44 -1.18
C ARG A 27 6.90 29.08 -2.54
N ARG A 28 7.43 27.85 -2.71
CA ARG A 28 7.76 27.31 -4.04
C ARG A 28 6.46 27.10 -4.82
N GLN A 29 6.20 27.98 -5.79
CA GLN A 29 5.18 27.79 -6.82
C GLN A 29 5.61 26.67 -7.76
N ALA A 30 5.24 25.43 -7.44
CA ALA A 30 5.24 24.34 -8.41
C ALA A 30 4.02 24.52 -9.34
N THR A 31 4.27 24.65 -10.63
CA THR A 31 3.27 24.72 -11.71
C THR A 31 2.42 23.45 -11.71
N ARG A 32 1.25 23.54 -11.06
CA ARG A 32 0.23 22.47 -11.00
C ARG A 32 -0.39 22.25 -12.38
N ARG A 33 0.12 21.27 -13.14
CA ARG A 33 -0.68 20.64 -14.20
C ARG A 33 -1.67 19.67 -13.56
N ARG A 34 -2.96 19.98 -13.72
CA ARG A 34 -4.09 19.20 -13.23
C ARG A 34 -4.17 17.91 -14.03
N PHE A 35 -3.95 16.77 -13.39
CA PHE A 35 -4.14 15.45 -13.99
C PHE A 35 -5.08 14.66 -13.05
N GLY A 36 -6.32 14.49 -13.48
CA GLY A 36 -7.38 13.89 -12.67
C GLY A 36 -7.28 12.38 -12.69
N TRP A 37 -6.95 11.78 -11.54
CA TRP A 37 -6.96 10.34 -11.32
C TRP A 37 -8.24 9.96 -10.57
N ARG A 38 -9.07 9.11 -11.17
CA ARG A 38 -10.23 8.49 -10.51
C ARG A 38 -9.96 6.99 -10.41
N SER A 39 -10.03 6.46 -9.19
CA SER A 39 -9.34 5.26 -8.69
C SER A 39 -9.61 3.96 -9.46
N GLY A 40 -8.53 3.28 -9.89
CA GLY A 40 -8.55 2.17 -10.85
C GLY A 40 -9.07 0.82 -10.34
N ALA A 41 -8.89 0.43 -9.08
CA ALA A 41 -9.19 -0.95 -8.64
C ALA A 41 -10.69 -1.32 -8.73
N ALA A 42 -11.58 -0.42 -8.28
CA ALA A 42 -13.01 -0.63 -8.44
C ALA A 42 -13.49 -0.39 -9.87
N VAL A 43 -12.74 0.37 -10.67
CA VAL A 43 -13.05 0.56 -12.09
C VAL A 43 -12.69 -0.69 -12.88
N THR A 44 -11.62 -1.41 -12.53
CA THR A 44 -11.27 -2.69 -13.16
C THR A 44 -12.30 -3.76 -12.80
N ALA A 45 -12.70 -3.89 -11.53
CA ALA A 45 -13.75 -4.83 -11.13
C ALA A 45 -15.12 -4.47 -11.75
N LEU A 46 -15.49 -3.19 -11.79
CA LEU A 46 -16.74 -2.72 -12.37
C LEU A 46 -16.75 -2.80 -13.91
N ALA A 47 -15.62 -2.56 -14.58
CA ALA A 47 -15.48 -2.69 -16.03
C ALA A 47 -15.43 -4.16 -16.46
N LEU A 48 -14.75 -5.01 -15.68
CA LEU A 48 -14.76 -6.45 -15.85
C LEU A 48 -16.20 -6.95 -15.69
N ALA A 49 -16.87 -6.70 -14.56
CA ALA A 49 -18.25 -7.10 -14.33
C ALA A 49 -19.23 -6.54 -15.38
N ALA A 50 -19.08 -5.28 -15.80
CA ALA A 50 -19.95 -4.67 -16.80
C ALA A 50 -19.85 -5.35 -18.18
N ALA A 51 -18.63 -5.67 -18.59
CA ALA A 51 -18.38 -6.27 -19.90
C ALA A 51 -18.64 -7.79 -19.91
N LEU A 52 -18.40 -8.47 -18.78
CA LEU A 52 -18.81 -9.83 -18.51
C LEU A 52 -20.35 -10.00 -18.62
N ALA A 53 -21.12 -9.04 -18.09
CA ALA A 53 -22.58 -9.07 -18.19
C ALA A 53 -23.08 -8.79 -19.60
N PHE A 54 -22.41 -7.91 -20.34
CA PHE A 54 -22.79 -7.63 -21.72
C PHE A 54 -22.61 -8.85 -22.63
N GLY A 55 -21.58 -9.68 -22.37
CA GLY A 55 -21.43 -10.98 -23.03
C GLY A 55 -22.59 -11.95 -22.76
N ALA A 56 -23.20 -11.84 -21.59
CA ALA A 56 -24.38 -12.61 -21.20
C ALA A 56 -25.65 -12.19 -21.98
N VAL A 57 -25.83 -10.90 -22.24
CA VAL A 57 -26.92 -10.35 -23.09
C VAL A 57 -26.80 -10.84 -24.52
N LEU A 58 -25.60 -10.75 -25.07
CA LEU A 58 -25.31 -11.18 -26.41
C LEU A 58 -25.57 -12.69 -26.54
N TRP A 59 -25.15 -13.51 -25.57
CA TRP A 59 -25.44 -14.95 -25.53
C TRP A 59 -26.94 -15.29 -25.58
N HIS A 60 -27.81 -14.56 -24.87
CA HIS A 60 -29.26 -14.80 -24.92
C HIS A 60 -29.88 -14.52 -26.29
N ARG A 61 -29.53 -13.37 -26.90
CA ARG A 61 -29.98 -13.03 -28.25
C ARG A 61 -29.44 -13.98 -29.32
N TYR A 62 -28.35 -14.67 -29.01
CA TYR A 62 -27.58 -15.50 -29.93
C TYR A 62 -28.01 -16.97 -29.95
N ARG A 63 -28.44 -17.52 -28.80
CA ARG A 63 -29.09 -18.85 -28.77
C ARG A 63 -30.36 -18.89 -29.62
N ALA A 64 -30.99 -17.74 -29.84
CA ALA A 64 -32.13 -17.57 -30.75
C ALA A 64 -31.74 -17.45 -32.24
N SER A 65 -30.46 -17.25 -32.59
CA SER A 65 -30.02 -16.95 -33.96
C SER A 65 -28.98 -17.92 -34.56
N GLY A 66 -28.47 -18.90 -33.82
CA GLY A 66 -27.71 -20.04 -34.37
C GLY A 66 -26.30 -19.72 -34.90
N LEU A 67 -25.74 -18.55 -34.55
CA LEU A 67 -24.42 -18.12 -35.01
C LEU A 67 -23.28 -18.88 -34.28
N LEU A 68 -22.08 -18.90 -34.89
CA LEU A 68 -20.86 -19.61 -34.45
C LEU A 68 -20.09 -18.90 -33.32
N ALA A 69 -19.88 -19.54 -32.16
CA ALA A 69 -19.24 -19.04 -30.92
C ALA A 69 -18.10 -17.99 -31.04
N GLY A 70 -17.38 -17.94 -32.16
CA GLY A 70 -16.41 -16.89 -32.49
C GLY A 70 -16.98 -15.47 -32.68
N ASP A 71 -18.25 -15.29 -33.07
CA ASP A 71 -18.86 -13.94 -33.18
C ASP A 71 -19.12 -13.33 -31.79
N LEU A 72 -19.60 -14.14 -30.84
CA LEU A 72 -19.81 -13.69 -29.47
C LEU A 72 -18.48 -13.32 -28.82
N ARG A 73 -17.47 -14.17 -28.94
CA ARG A 73 -16.13 -13.89 -28.43
C ARG A 73 -15.63 -12.53 -28.89
N ARG A 74 -15.76 -12.23 -30.19
CA ARG A 74 -15.38 -10.93 -30.77
C ARG A 74 -16.23 -9.77 -30.25
N ALA A 75 -17.52 -9.98 -30.03
CA ALA A 75 -18.39 -8.94 -29.48
C ALA A 75 -18.03 -8.61 -28.01
N VAL A 76 -17.78 -9.64 -27.19
CA VAL A 76 -17.34 -9.48 -25.79
C VAL A 76 -15.99 -8.79 -25.71
N VAL A 77 -15.02 -9.25 -26.50
CA VAL A 77 -13.69 -8.62 -26.57
C VAL A 77 -13.80 -7.15 -26.96
N ARG A 78 -14.50 -6.81 -28.06
CA ARG A 78 -14.65 -5.40 -28.48
C ARG A 78 -15.29 -4.53 -27.40
N GLN A 79 -16.26 -5.04 -26.66
CA GLN A 79 -16.88 -4.31 -25.57
C GLN A 79 -15.95 -4.14 -24.37
N LEU A 80 -15.23 -5.20 -24.00
CA LEU A 80 -14.18 -5.16 -22.97
C LEU A 80 -13.14 -4.09 -23.34
N GLU A 81 -12.64 -4.11 -24.57
CA GLU A 81 -11.67 -3.13 -25.08
C GLU A 81 -12.21 -1.70 -25.05
N ALA A 82 -13.46 -1.50 -25.48
CA ALA A 82 -14.12 -0.19 -25.43
C ALA A 82 -14.31 0.32 -23.99
N SER A 83 -14.59 -0.57 -23.03
CA SER A 83 -14.81 -0.21 -21.63
C SER A 83 -13.51 0.00 -20.84
N LEU A 84 -12.46 -0.76 -21.15
CA LEU A 84 -11.18 -0.74 -20.44
C LEU A 84 -10.18 0.21 -21.10
N GLY A 85 -10.40 0.59 -22.36
CA GLY A 85 -9.45 1.35 -23.17
C GLY A 85 -8.15 0.59 -23.45
N ARG A 86 -8.19 -0.76 -23.43
CA ARG A 86 -7.02 -1.64 -23.57
C ARG A 86 -7.35 -2.85 -24.41
N SER A 87 -6.35 -3.41 -25.07
CA SER A 87 -6.50 -4.67 -25.81
C SER A 87 -6.88 -5.82 -24.87
N VAL A 88 -7.82 -6.63 -25.29
CA VAL A 88 -8.31 -7.77 -24.52
C VAL A 88 -8.28 -9.03 -25.37
N SER A 89 -7.84 -10.12 -24.76
CA SER A 89 -7.85 -11.44 -25.36
C SER A 89 -8.69 -12.37 -24.50
N LEU A 90 -9.41 -13.26 -25.18
CA LEU A 90 -10.30 -14.22 -24.56
C LEU A 90 -10.20 -15.51 -25.36
N GLY A 91 -9.84 -16.61 -24.69
CA GLY A 91 -9.69 -17.92 -25.31
C GLY A 91 -11.05 -18.46 -25.78
N GLY A 92 -12.02 -18.49 -24.87
CA GLY A 92 -13.35 -19.02 -25.15
C GLY A 92 -14.44 -18.57 -24.19
N ILE A 93 -15.68 -18.81 -24.59
CA ILE A 93 -16.89 -18.57 -23.80
C ILE A 93 -17.71 -19.84 -23.84
N THR A 94 -18.07 -20.37 -22.67
CA THR A 94 -18.86 -21.59 -22.52
C THR A 94 -19.92 -21.41 -21.43
N GLY A 95 -20.79 -22.41 -21.26
CA GLY A 95 -21.85 -22.39 -20.26
C GLY A 95 -23.13 -21.77 -20.79
N ASP A 96 -24.06 -21.46 -19.90
CA ASP A 96 -25.35 -20.88 -20.24
C ASP A 96 -25.86 -20.00 -19.11
N LEU A 97 -26.81 -19.12 -19.41
CA LEU A 97 -27.33 -18.20 -18.41
C LEU A 97 -27.93 -18.93 -17.21
N VAL A 98 -28.65 -20.06 -17.44
CA VAL A 98 -29.38 -20.92 -16.45
C VAL A 98 -28.49 -21.31 -15.30
N HIS A 99 -27.29 -21.76 -15.62
CA HIS A 99 -26.32 -22.23 -14.64
C HIS A 99 -25.25 -21.17 -14.35
N HIS A 100 -24.38 -20.93 -15.32
CA HIS A 100 -23.29 -19.98 -15.23
C HIS A 100 -22.64 -19.79 -16.61
N ILE A 101 -22.11 -18.58 -16.86
CA ILE A 101 -21.26 -18.31 -18.03
C ILE A 101 -19.81 -18.41 -17.61
N VAL A 102 -19.00 -19.10 -18.41
CA VAL A 102 -17.57 -19.30 -18.18
C VAL A 102 -16.78 -18.58 -19.26
N LEU A 103 -15.96 -17.63 -18.86
CA LEU A 103 -14.94 -17.04 -19.72
C LEU A 103 -13.60 -17.74 -19.46
N ARG A 104 -12.94 -18.22 -20.50
CA ARG A 104 -11.66 -18.93 -20.41
C ARG A 104 -10.52 -18.09 -20.98
N ASP A 105 -9.39 -18.13 -20.30
CA ASP A 105 -8.14 -17.46 -20.71
C ASP A 105 -8.33 -15.97 -20.99
N LEU A 106 -8.98 -15.27 -20.05
CA LEU A 106 -9.16 -13.83 -20.13
C LEU A 106 -7.83 -13.14 -19.85
N ARG A 107 -7.40 -12.24 -20.74
CA ARG A 107 -6.18 -11.45 -20.60
C ARG A 107 -6.43 -10.01 -20.99
N ILE A 108 -5.99 -9.08 -20.16
CA ILE A 108 -6.04 -7.64 -20.41
C ILE A 108 -4.60 -7.16 -20.58
N ALA A 109 -4.31 -6.51 -21.69
CA ALA A 109 -2.96 -6.06 -22.03
C ALA A 109 -2.44 -4.97 -21.07
N GLU A 110 -1.12 -4.87 -21.00
CA GLU A 110 -0.42 -3.68 -20.49
C GLU A 110 -0.67 -2.48 -21.43
N ARG A 111 -0.33 -1.27 -21.00
CA ARG A 111 -0.39 -0.07 -21.82
C ARG A 111 0.55 -0.21 -23.02
N GLY A 112 -0.01 -0.07 -24.22
CA GLY A 112 0.75 -0.27 -25.46
C GLY A 112 0.55 -1.66 -26.09
N GLY A 113 -0.23 -2.54 -25.46
CA GLY A 113 -0.66 -3.80 -26.06
C GLY A 113 0.01 -5.04 -25.44
N PHE A 114 -0.30 -6.21 -26.02
CA PHE A 114 0.16 -7.51 -25.49
C PHE A 114 1.66 -7.74 -25.62
N ASP A 115 2.35 -6.99 -26.48
CA ASP A 115 3.80 -7.04 -26.64
C ASP A 115 4.53 -6.58 -25.35
N HIS A 116 3.87 -5.77 -24.54
CA HIS A 116 4.33 -5.34 -23.22
C HIS A 116 3.83 -6.23 -22.08
N GLY A 117 3.12 -7.32 -22.40
CA GLY A 117 2.57 -8.27 -21.44
C GLY A 117 1.10 -8.03 -21.11
N ALA A 118 0.62 -8.71 -20.06
CA ALA A 118 -0.75 -8.60 -19.56
C ALA A 118 -0.74 -8.00 -18.15
N THR A 119 -1.57 -6.98 -17.92
CA THR A 119 -1.73 -6.36 -16.59
C THR A 119 -2.66 -7.17 -15.69
N PHE A 120 -3.57 -7.92 -16.31
CA PHE A 120 -4.48 -8.83 -15.62
C PHE A 120 -4.72 -10.06 -16.49
N SER A 121 -4.76 -11.22 -15.87
CA SER A 121 -5.24 -12.44 -16.52
C SER A 121 -6.03 -13.31 -15.55
N ALA A 122 -6.91 -14.15 -16.08
CA ALA A 122 -7.60 -15.16 -15.30
C ALA A 122 -7.79 -16.41 -16.17
N ALA A 123 -7.47 -17.58 -15.61
CA ALA A 123 -7.66 -18.85 -16.31
C ALA A 123 -9.14 -19.09 -16.59
N GLU A 124 -9.99 -18.79 -15.60
CA GLU A 124 -11.43 -18.94 -15.72
C GLU A 124 -12.14 -17.84 -14.94
N VAL A 125 -13.19 -17.26 -15.54
CA VAL A 125 -14.12 -16.36 -14.86
C VAL A 125 -15.53 -16.91 -14.99
N ARG A 126 -16.13 -17.31 -13.86
CA ARG A 126 -17.50 -17.84 -13.81
C ARG A 126 -18.47 -16.77 -13.36
N LEU A 127 -19.55 -16.60 -14.11
CA LEU A 127 -20.57 -15.62 -13.86
C LEU A 127 -21.87 -16.32 -13.51
N THR A 128 -22.41 -16.01 -12.33
CA THR A 128 -23.73 -16.45 -11.91
C THR A 128 -24.70 -15.28 -11.94
N PHE A 129 -25.91 -15.49 -12.45
CA PHE A 129 -26.91 -14.45 -12.64
C PHE A 129 -28.09 -14.61 -11.67
N ASN A 130 -28.71 -13.48 -11.32
CA ASN A 130 -29.98 -13.44 -10.62
C ASN A 130 -31.13 -13.26 -11.62
N TRP A 131 -31.90 -14.33 -11.82
CA TRP A 131 -33.03 -14.38 -12.74
C TRP A 131 -34.09 -13.33 -12.51
N SER A 132 -34.43 -13.03 -11.26
CA SER A 132 -35.49 -12.07 -10.97
C SER A 132 -35.13 -10.66 -11.44
N ARG A 133 -33.83 -10.33 -11.42
CA ARG A 133 -33.32 -9.05 -11.93
C ARG A 133 -33.17 -9.05 -13.44
N LEU A 134 -32.76 -10.17 -14.02
CA LEU A 134 -32.60 -10.34 -15.45
C LEU A 134 -33.93 -10.15 -16.21
N PHE A 135 -35.04 -10.63 -15.64
CA PHE A 135 -36.38 -10.52 -16.23
C PHE A 135 -37.20 -9.32 -15.73
N SER A 136 -36.58 -8.39 -15.00
CA SER A 136 -37.28 -7.17 -14.59
C SER A 136 -37.52 -6.23 -15.80
N THR A 137 -38.50 -5.32 -15.69
CA THR A 137 -38.94 -4.41 -16.78
C THR A 137 -37.85 -3.48 -17.33
N ARG A 138 -36.68 -3.43 -16.69
CA ARG A 138 -35.45 -2.81 -17.22
C ARG A 138 -34.38 -3.90 -17.26
N LEU A 139 -33.99 -4.32 -18.46
CA LEU A 139 -32.89 -5.26 -18.69
C LEU A 139 -31.56 -4.64 -18.19
N ASP A 140 -31.28 -4.78 -16.91
CA ASP A 140 -30.00 -4.40 -16.28
C ASP A 140 -29.15 -5.65 -16.06
N VAL A 141 -28.42 -6.03 -17.09
CA VAL A 141 -27.71 -7.31 -17.07
C VAL A 141 -26.48 -7.25 -16.18
N VAL A 142 -25.84 -6.10 -16.05
CA VAL A 142 -24.72 -5.89 -15.11
C VAL A 142 -25.20 -5.96 -13.67
N GLY A 143 -26.34 -5.31 -13.36
CA GLY A 143 -26.98 -5.44 -12.05
C GLY A 143 -27.55 -6.84 -11.76
N SER A 144 -27.71 -7.68 -12.79
CA SER A 144 -28.16 -9.06 -12.66
C SER A 144 -27.05 -10.06 -12.34
N ILE A 145 -25.77 -9.74 -12.55
CA ILE A 145 -24.68 -10.63 -12.11
C ILE A 145 -24.69 -10.67 -10.58
N ALA A 146 -24.93 -11.85 -10.02
CA ALA A 146 -24.93 -12.10 -8.59
C ALA A 146 -23.53 -12.42 -8.07
N LYS A 147 -22.72 -13.13 -8.86
CA LYS A 147 -21.38 -13.60 -8.48
C LYS A 147 -20.46 -13.64 -9.70
N ALA A 148 -19.24 -13.15 -9.57
CA ALA A 148 -18.14 -13.41 -10.49
C ALA A 148 -17.02 -14.14 -9.73
N GLU A 149 -16.74 -15.39 -10.11
CA GLU A 149 -15.66 -16.19 -9.53
C GLU A 149 -14.45 -16.12 -10.45
N LEU A 150 -13.32 -15.67 -9.94
CA LEU A 150 -12.07 -15.55 -10.66
C LEU A 150 -11.14 -16.68 -10.20
N ALA A 151 -10.91 -17.66 -11.08
CA ALA A 151 -10.03 -18.78 -10.80
C ALA A 151 -8.62 -18.47 -11.29
N ARG A 152 -7.66 -18.53 -10.35
CA ARG A 152 -6.23 -18.23 -10.55
C ARG A 152 -6.00 -16.91 -11.29
N PRO A 153 -6.60 -15.78 -10.86
CA PRO A 153 -6.32 -14.51 -11.47
C PRO A 153 -4.88 -14.10 -11.17
N HIS A 154 -4.22 -13.49 -12.13
CA HIS A 154 -2.90 -12.87 -11.98
C HIS A 154 -3.02 -11.38 -12.25
N LEU A 155 -2.51 -10.57 -11.33
CA LEU A 155 -2.53 -9.11 -11.40
C LEU A 155 -1.09 -8.59 -11.34
N LEU A 156 -0.71 -7.76 -12.30
CA LEU A 156 0.58 -7.05 -12.28
C LEU A 156 0.34 -5.60 -11.89
N LEU A 157 0.61 -5.23 -10.65
CA LEU A 157 0.58 -3.87 -10.13
C LEU A 157 1.96 -3.22 -10.23
N SER A 158 2.06 -2.06 -10.86
CA SER A 158 3.34 -1.35 -10.96
C SER A 158 3.20 0.15 -10.77
N ARG A 159 4.22 0.77 -10.19
CA ARG A 159 4.37 2.23 -10.12
C ARG A 159 5.73 2.64 -10.67
N ASP A 160 5.74 3.47 -11.71
CA ASP A 160 6.99 3.93 -12.33
C ASP A 160 7.72 4.99 -11.49
N ALA A 161 8.94 5.35 -11.91
CA ALA A 161 9.76 6.35 -11.21
C ALA A 161 9.13 7.77 -11.22
N ALA A 162 8.22 8.05 -12.16
CA ALA A 162 7.44 9.28 -12.20
C ALA A 162 6.22 9.24 -11.25
N GLY A 163 6.02 8.13 -10.53
CA GLY A 163 4.90 7.93 -9.60
C GLY A 163 3.60 7.53 -10.28
N ARG A 164 3.65 7.17 -11.57
CA ARG A 164 2.47 6.73 -12.33
C ARG A 164 2.27 5.24 -12.11
N TRP A 165 1.13 4.90 -11.54
CA TRP A 165 0.61 3.54 -11.49
C TRP A 165 0.15 3.03 -12.87
N SER A 166 0.42 1.76 -13.14
CA SER A 166 -0.05 1.05 -14.35
C SER A 166 -1.57 0.94 -14.46
N PHE A 167 -2.32 1.16 -13.36
CA PHE A 167 -3.79 1.13 -13.31
C PHE A 167 -4.44 2.52 -13.31
N GLY A 168 -3.66 3.59 -13.42
CA GLY A 168 -4.18 4.96 -13.38
C GLY A 168 -5.13 5.31 -14.54
N ASP A 169 -5.05 4.56 -15.64
CA ASP A 169 -5.72 4.90 -16.91
C ASP A 169 -7.07 4.20 -17.14
N PHE A 170 -7.51 3.29 -16.24
CA PHE A 170 -8.81 2.61 -16.39
C PHE A 170 -10.00 3.59 -16.31
N SER A 171 -9.78 4.87 -15.97
CA SER A 171 -10.82 5.89 -15.86
C SER A 171 -11.34 6.46 -17.20
N GLY A 172 -10.98 5.88 -18.34
CA GLY A 172 -11.45 6.31 -19.66
C GLY A 172 -12.87 5.84 -19.94
N SER A 173 -13.82 6.77 -20.00
CA SER A 173 -15.19 6.59 -20.54
C SER A 173 -16.17 5.82 -19.65
N ARG A 174 -16.75 6.50 -18.64
CA ARG A 174 -18.17 6.24 -18.35
C ARG A 174 -18.98 6.85 -19.49
N SER A 175 -19.35 6.01 -20.46
CA SER A 175 -20.51 6.31 -21.30
C SER A 175 -21.69 6.57 -20.36
N SER A 176 -22.27 7.76 -20.40
CA SER A 176 -23.46 8.14 -19.62
C SER A 176 -24.72 7.33 -20.00
N THR A 177 -24.62 6.50 -21.03
CA THR A 177 -25.64 5.56 -21.52
C THR A 177 -25.29 4.09 -21.23
N GLY A 178 -24.30 3.83 -20.36
CA GLY A 178 -23.88 2.48 -20.00
C GLY A 178 -24.88 1.70 -19.13
N PRO A 179 -24.75 0.35 -19.08
CA PRO A 179 -25.57 -0.50 -18.22
C PRO A 179 -25.46 -0.14 -16.72
N GLY A 180 -26.41 -0.61 -15.91
CA GLY A 180 -26.48 -0.32 -14.47
C GLY A 180 -25.24 -0.78 -13.69
N PRO A 181 -25.03 -0.31 -12.44
CA PRO A 181 -23.86 -0.66 -11.66
C PRO A 181 -23.87 -2.14 -11.27
N PHE A 182 -22.70 -2.77 -11.23
CA PHE A 182 -22.53 -4.11 -10.69
C PHE A 182 -22.90 -4.12 -9.20
N ARG A 183 -23.72 -5.10 -8.79
CA ARG A 183 -24.22 -5.28 -7.41
C ARG A 183 -24.04 -6.70 -6.91
N GLY A 184 -23.08 -7.44 -7.48
CA GLY A 184 -22.78 -8.81 -7.13
C GLY A 184 -21.63 -8.92 -6.14
N ARG A 185 -21.05 -10.11 -6.08
CA ARG A 185 -19.80 -10.40 -5.35
C ARG A 185 -18.75 -10.90 -6.31
N ASP A 186 -17.54 -10.39 -6.18
CA ASP A 186 -16.36 -10.95 -6.82
C ASP A 186 -15.66 -11.86 -5.83
N VAL A 187 -15.38 -13.09 -6.24
CA VAL A 187 -14.70 -14.09 -5.41
C VAL A 187 -13.42 -14.50 -6.11
N VAL A 188 -12.29 -14.35 -5.41
CA VAL A 188 -10.97 -14.70 -5.93
C VAL A 188 -10.53 -16.02 -5.34
N GLU A 189 -10.09 -16.95 -6.20
CA GLU A 189 -9.63 -18.27 -5.81
C GLU A 189 -8.23 -18.55 -6.36
N GLY A 190 -7.23 -18.64 -5.48
CA GLY A 190 -5.86 -19.05 -5.84
C GLY A 190 -5.15 -18.06 -6.76
N GLY A 191 -5.38 -16.76 -6.58
CA GLY A 191 -4.78 -15.72 -7.39
C GLY A 191 -3.32 -15.43 -7.06
N SER A 192 -2.71 -14.58 -7.87
CA SER A 192 -1.37 -14.04 -7.70
C SER A 192 -1.32 -12.54 -8.01
N LEU A 193 -0.42 -11.84 -7.33
CA LEU A 193 -0.16 -10.42 -7.48
C LEU A 193 1.35 -10.24 -7.59
N ASP A 194 1.80 -9.66 -8.70
CA ASP A 194 3.14 -9.12 -8.81
C ASP A 194 3.06 -7.61 -8.61
N PHE A 195 3.76 -7.09 -7.61
CA PHE A 195 3.83 -5.68 -7.30
C PHE A 195 5.24 -5.16 -7.54
N THR A 196 5.38 -4.12 -8.36
CA THR A 196 6.64 -3.42 -8.58
C THR A 196 6.51 -1.93 -8.34
N ASP A 197 7.55 -1.30 -7.81
CA ASP A 197 7.52 0.12 -7.51
C ASP A 197 8.91 0.74 -7.63
N ALA A 198 9.02 1.80 -8.42
CA ALA A 198 10.25 2.54 -8.66
C ALA A 198 10.18 3.98 -8.12
N TYR A 199 9.11 4.35 -7.42
CA TYR A 199 8.88 5.74 -7.01
C TYR A 199 9.65 6.10 -5.73
N ASN A 200 10.53 7.10 -5.84
CA ASN A 200 11.31 7.66 -4.72
C ASN A 200 12.19 6.65 -3.96
N LEU A 201 12.50 5.49 -4.55
CA LEU A 201 13.37 4.50 -3.94
C LEU A 201 14.84 4.71 -4.34
N PRO A 202 15.79 4.57 -3.41
CA PRO A 202 17.21 4.48 -3.74
C PRO A 202 17.53 3.06 -4.24
N GLY A 203 17.78 2.90 -5.55
CA GLY A 203 18.21 1.61 -6.13
C GLY A 203 17.23 1.02 -7.17
N PRO A 204 17.31 -0.29 -7.45
CA PRO A 204 16.42 -0.94 -8.41
C PRO A 204 14.96 -0.89 -7.91
N PRO A 205 13.98 -1.06 -8.82
CA PRO A 205 12.57 -1.10 -8.43
C PRO A 205 12.32 -2.17 -7.37
N PHE A 206 11.55 -1.81 -6.36
CA PHE A 206 10.97 -2.76 -5.43
C PHE A 206 10.14 -3.78 -6.22
N ALA A 207 10.21 -5.05 -5.81
CA ALA A 207 9.40 -6.11 -6.35
C ALA A 207 8.93 -7.04 -5.22
N ALA A 208 7.64 -7.38 -5.23
CA ALA A 208 7.05 -8.37 -4.35
C ALA A 208 6.02 -9.20 -5.11
N SER A 209 6.00 -10.50 -4.86
CA SER A 209 5.03 -11.42 -5.46
C SER A 209 4.25 -12.13 -4.36
N PHE A 210 2.93 -12.07 -4.47
CA PHE A 210 1.99 -12.80 -3.62
C PHE A 210 1.26 -13.83 -4.45
N THR A 211 0.99 -14.97 -3.83
CA THR A 211 0.30 -16.12 -4.41
C THR A 211 -0.76 -16.60 -3.43
N ARG A 212 -1.56 -17.59 -3.85
CA ARG A 212 -2.66 -18.14 -3.04
C ARG A 212 -3.61 -17.04 -2.56
N ILE A 213 -3.77 -16.00 -3.37
CA ILE A 213 -4.66 -14.89 -3.05
C ILE A 213 -6.08 -15.42 -3.10
N ALA A 214 -6.82 -15.21 -2.02
CA ALA A 214 -8.21 -15.60 -1.91
C ALA A 214 -8.99 -14.56 -1.13
N GLY A 215 -10.24 -14.35 -1.50
CA GLY A 215 -11.06 -13.35 -0.85
C GLY A 215 -12.30 -12.96 -1.63
N VAL A 216 -12.98 -11.93 -1.13
CA VAL A 216 -14.24 -11.43 -1.66
C VAL A 216 -14.23 -9.90 -1.74
N ALA A 217 -14.76 -9.38 -2.83
CA ALA A 217 -15.21 -7.98 -2.93
C ALA A 217 -16.73 -7.96 -3.12
N ASP A 218 -17.45 -7.32 -2.19
CA ASP A 218 -18.92 -7.30 -2.16
C ASP A 218 -19.46 -5.91 -2.53
N PHE A 219 -20.19 -5.85 -3.64
CA PHE A 219 -20.76 -4.63 -4.23
C PHE A 219 -22.24 -4.46 -3.90
N ARG A 220 -22.82 -5.35 -3.08
CA ARG A 220 -24.25 -5.30 -2.73
C ARG A 220 -24.62 -4.08 -1.88
N ALA A 221 -23.65 -3.50 -1.18
CA ALA A 221 -23.84 -2.35 -0.29
C ALA A 221 -24.02 -1.00 -1.03
N GLY A 222 -24.11 -0.99 -2.36
CA GLY A 222 -24.47 0.18 -3.15
C GLY A 222 -23.29 1.09 -3.46
N ASP A 223 -22.98 2.04 -2.58
CA ASP A 223 -21.93 3.05 -2.78
C ASP A 223 -20.56 2.65 -2.21
N ALA A 224 -20.50 1.53 -1.49
CA ALA A 224 -19.28 0.97 -0.93
C ALA A 224 -19.08 -0.47 -1.39
N VAL A 225 -17.82 -0.83 -1.59
CA VAL A 225 -17.37 -2.20 -1.86
C VAL A 225 -16.64 -2.69 -0.63
N ALA A 226 -17.19 -3.70 0.05
CA ALA A 226 -16.51 -4.35 1.16
C ALA A 226 -15.47 -5.31 0.59
N VAL A 227 -14.23 -5.21 1.04
CA VAL A 227 -13.10 -6.03 0.58
C VAL A 227 -12.58 -6.84 1.74
N SER A 228 -12.38 -8.14 1.54
CA SER A 228 -11.68 -9.02 2.46
C SER A 228 -10.84 -9.99 1.64
N MET A 229 -9.52 -9.90 1.72
CA MET A 229 -8.58 -10.68 0.94
C MET A 229 -7.42 -11.15 1.81
N SER A 230 -6.82 -12.28 1.44
CA SER A 230 -5.60 -12.79 2.04
C SER A 230 -4.67 -13.32 0.96
N GLY A 231 -3.37 -13.34 1.23
CA GLY A 231 -2.36 -13.84 0.30
C GLY A 231 -1.04 -14.12 0.99
N TRP A 232 -0.17 -14.86 0.28
CA TRP A 232 1.12 -15.30 0.79
C TRP A 232 2.23 -15.07 -0.22
N SER A 233 3.35 -14.49 0.20
CA SER A 233 4.54 -14.47 -0.64
C SER A 233 5.25 -15.83 -0.64
N MET A 234 6.13 -16.05 -1.61
CA MET A 234 6.94 -17.28 -1.70
C MET A 234 7.85 -17.45 -0.48
N ASP A 235 8.20 -16.36 0.22
CA ASP A 235 9.08 -16.36 1.39
C ASP A 235 8.32 -16.54 2.72
N GLY A 236 7.05 -16.95 2.65
CA GLY A 236 6.20 -17.20 3.82
C GLY A 236 5.67 -15.95 4.51
N GLU A 237 5.65 -14.80 3.83
CA GLU A 237 5.04 -13.57 4.33
C GLU A 237 3.53 -13.65 4.10
N GLY A 238 2.73 -13.47 5.15
CA GLY A 238 1.27 -13.45 5.07
C GLY A 238 0.74 -12.02 5.07
N VAL A 239 -0.28 -11.75 4.26
CA VAL A 239 -1.01 -10.49 4.28
C VAL A 239 -2.51 -10.74 4.28
N THR A 240 -3.24 -10.02 5.12
CA THR A 240 -4.69 -9.86 4.99
C THR A 240 -5.03 -8.41 4.73
N VAL A 241 -6.12 -8.17 4.00
CA VAL A 241 -6.61 -6.85 3.65
C VAL A 241 -8.11 -6.86 3.87
N ASP A 242 -8.59 -6.04 4.78
CA ASP A 242 -10.01 -5.89 5.10
C ASP A 242 -10.38 -4.41 5.02
N GLY A 243 -11.52 -4.06 4.44
CA GLY A 243 -11.88 -2.65 4.35
C GLY A 243 -13.07 -2.33 3.47
N ARG A 244 -13.21 -1.03 3.18
CA ARG A 244 -14.27 -0.51 2.33
C ARG A 244 -13.71 0.49 1.33
N TYR A 245 -13.91 0.16 0.05
CA TYR A 245 -13.70 1.10 -1.04
C TYR A 245 -14.98 1.90 -1.30
N ARG A 246 -14.87 3.23 -1.43
CA ARG A 246 -15.97 4.11 -1.82
C ARG A 246 -15.54 4.97 -3.00
N PRO A 247 -16.09 4.76 -4.21
CA PRO A 247 -15.76 5.60 -5.36
C PRO A 247 -16.23 7.04 -5.09
N GLY A 248 -15.31 8.00 -5.19
CA GLY A 248 -15.65 9.41 -4.97
C GLY A 248 -15.87 9.78 -3.50
N SER A 249 -15.47 8.93 -2.54
CA SER A 249 -15.30 9.28 -1.12
C SER A 249 -13.99 8.68 -0.56
N THR A 250 -13.64 9.03 0.68
CA THR A 250 -12.49 8.43 1.36
C THR A 250 -12.72 6.94 1.55
N SER A 251 -11.77 6.14 1.06
CA SER A 251 -11.74 4.69 1.26
C SER A 251 -10.78 4.34 2.39
N GLY A 252 -11.09 3.28 3.14
CA GLY A 252 -10.29 2.83 4.28
C GLY A 252 -10.03 1.34 4.18
N PHE A 253 -8.78 0.93 4.40
CA PHE A 253 -8.36 -0.47 4.40
C PHE A 253 -7.43 -0.74 5.57
N ASP A 254 -7.67 -1.82 6.27
CA ASP A 254 -6.80 -2.37 7.29
C ASP A 254 -6.04 -3.55 6.69
N LEU A 255 -4.72 -3.49 6.72
CA LEU A 255 -3.84 -4.55 6.29
C LEU A 255 -3.19 -5.16 7.51
N THR A 256 -3.18 -6.48 7.60
CA THR A 256 -2.40 -7.19 8.62
C THR A 256 -1.27 -7.92 7.92
N ALA A 257 -0.03 -7.61 8.30
CA ALA A 257 1.16 -8.29 7.83
C ALA A 257 1.67 -9.27 8.90
N ILE A 258 2.05 -10.47 8.46
CA ILE A 258 2.62 -11.52 9.31
C ILE A 258 3.92 -11.98 8.68
N ASN A 259 5.00 -12.01 9.48
CA ASN A 259 6.31 -12.54 9.06
C ASN A 259 6.88 -11.86 7.79
N ALA A 260 6.58 -10.57 7.60
CA ALA A 260 7.04 -9.80 6.46
C ALA A 260 8.54 -9.49 6.59
N SER A 261 9.29 -9.51 5.48
CA SER A 261 10.73 -9.32 5.47
C SER A 261 11.11 -7.86 5.63
N VAL A 262 11.96 -7.58 6.62
CA VAL A 262 12.46 -6.22 6.85
C VAL A 262 13.42 -5.79 5.75
N SER A 263 14.22 -6.69 5.17
CA SER A 263 15.12 -6.33 4.07
C SER A 263 14.39 -5.89 2.80
N ARG A 264 13.18 -6.43 2.60
CA ARG A 264 12.30 -6.08 1.49
C ARG A 264 11.56 -4.77 1.77
N TRP A 265 10.86 -4.68 2.91
CA TRP A 265 9.92 -3.60 3.18
C TRP A 265 10.51 -2.44 3.98
N GLY A 266 11.70 -2.60 4.58
CA GLY A 266 12.37 -1.62 5.43
C GLY A 266 12.43 -0.21 4.84
N PRO A 267 12.79 -0.02 3.56
CA PRO A 267 12.77 1.30 2.90
C PRO A 267 11.39 1.97 2.86
N TYR A 268 10.29 1.21 2.96
CA TYR A 268 8.93 1.74 3.09
C TYR A 268 8.57 2.07 4.53
N LEU A 269 9.12 1.33 5.50
CA LEU A 269 8.86 1.51 6.92
C LEU A 269 9.54 2.77 7.46
N VAL A 270 10.84 2.93 7.21
CA VAL A 270 11.59 4.12 7.60
C VAL A 270 12.30 4.66 6.37
N ARG A 271 11.83 5.82 5.90
CA ARG A 271 12.31 6.46 4.66
C ARG A 271 13.62 7.23 4.87
N LEU A 272 14.58 6.61 5.52
CA LEU A 272 15.95 7.11 5.66
C LEU A 272 16.84 6.38 4.67
N ARG A 273 17.55 7.13 3.83
CA ARG A 273 18.45 6.56 2.81
C ARG A 273 19.76 6.08 3.42
N GLU A 274 20.02 6.51 4.65
CA GLU A 274 21.18 6.20 5.46
C GLU A 274 21.07 4.82 6.12
N LEU A 275 19.92 4.15 6.03
CA LEU A 275 19.69 2.81 6.59
C LEU A 275 19.67 1.74 5.49
N GLY A 276 20.59 0.78 5.58
CA GLY A 276 20.59 -0.46 4.81
C GLY A 276 19.86 -1.56 5.59
N TRP A 277 18.78 -2.10 5.05
CA TRP A 277 18.02 -3.16 5.71
C TRP A 277 18.46 -4.53 5.21
N GLU A 278 19.07 -5.34 6.08
CA GLU A 278 19.77 -6.57 5.65
C GLU A 278 18.95 -7.84 5.88
N ARG A 279 18.44 -8.02 7.10
CA ARG A 279 17.62 -9.18 7.47
C ARG A 279 16.62 -8.83 8.58
N GLY A 280 15.76 -9.80 8.90
CA GLY A 280 14.77 -9.70 9.96
C GLY A 280 13.34 -9.80 9.47
N ARG A 281 12.41 -9.85 10.43
CA ARG A 281 10.97 -9.97 10.16
C ARG A 281 10.19 -8.90 10.90
N PHE A 282 9.00 -8.62 10.41
CA PHE A 282 8.03 -7.79 11.12
C PHE A 282 6.60 -8.32 10.96
N GLY A 283 5.76 -7.94 11.90
CA GLY A 283 4.31 -8.14 11.83
C GLY A 283 3.59 -6.92 12.38
N GLY A 284 2.32 -6.76 12.02
CA GLY A 284 1.53 -5.64 12.51
C GLY A 284 0.41 -5.25 11.58
N THR A 285 -0.16 -4.08 11.83
CA THR A 285 -1.34 -3.58 11.14
C THR A 285 -1.05 -2.24 10.47
N VAL A 286 -1.56 -2.05 9.25
CA VAL A 286 -1.50 -0.79 8.51
C VAL A 286 -2.90 -0.35 8.17
N HIS A 287 -3.30 0.80 8.69
CA HIS A 287 -4.52 1.48 8.27
C HIS A 287 -4.19 2.40 7.09
N LEU A 288 -4.72 2.10 5.91
CA LEU A 288 -4.61 2.94 4.72
C LEU A 288 -5.88 3.77 4.55
N SER A 289 -5.71 5.07 4.41
CA SER A 289 -6.74 6.01 4.02
C SER A 289 -6.45 6.56 2.62
N VAL A 290 -7.42 6.38 1.72
CA VAL A 290 -7.35 6.85 0.34
C VAL A 290 -8.37 7.99 0.19
N PRO A 291 -7.99 9.24 0.49
CA PRO A 291 -8.87 10.39 0.39
C PRO A 291 -9.22 10.70 -1.06
N THR A 292 -10.40 11.27 -1.26
CA THR A 292 -10.78 11.89 -2.52
C THR A 292 -10.05 13.20 -2.72
N SER A 293 -8.92 13.15 -3.39
CA SER A 293 -8.19 14.34 -3.78
C SER A 293 -8.30 14.59 -5.28
N SER A 294 -8.58 15.84 -5.66
CA SER A 294 -8.58 16.33 -7.04
C SER A 294 -7.17 16.53 -7.61
N SER A 295 -6.13 16.38 -6.78
CA SER A 295 -4.70 16.55 -7.12
C SER A 295 -3.91 15.25 -7.22
N GLY A 296 -4.59 14.09 -7.21
CA GLY A 296 -3.97 12.77 -7.15
C GLY A 296 -4.14 12.11 -5.77
N VAL A 297 -3.99 10.79 -5.68
CA VAL A 297 -4.15 10.06 -4.42
C VAL A 297 -2.97 10.38 -3.50
N LEU A 298 -3.19 11.24 -2.49
CA LEU A 298 -2.34 11.27 -1.30
C LEU A 298 -2.75 10.07 -0.45
N LEU A 299 -2.04 8.95 -0.63
CA LEU A 299 -2.21 7.80 0.26
C LEU A 299 -1.77 8.24 1.65
N ASP A 300 -2.72 8.32 2.57
CA ASP A 300 -2.41 8.48 3.98
C ASP A 300 -2.42 7.10 4.62
N TYR A 301 -1.52 6.87 5.57
CA TYR A 301 -1.43 5.59 6.24
C TYR A 301 -0.93 5.74 7.65
N LYS A 302 -1.37 4.85 8.53
CA LYS A 302 -0.80 4.67 9.86
C LYS A 302 -0.53 3.20 10.08
N ALA A 303 0.73 2.86 10.33
CA ALA A 303 1.20 1.52 10.59
C ALA A 303 1.61 1.39 12.06
N VAL A 304 1.23 0.27 12.68
CA VAL A 304 1.71 -0.17 13.99
C VAL A 304 2.35 -1.53 13.79
N LEU A 305 3.66 -1.58 13.89
CA LEU A 305 4.49 -2.70 13.50
C LEU A 305 5.35 -3.15 14.67
N ARG A 306 5.78 -4.40 14.64
CA ARG A 306 6.75 -4.97 15.56
C ARG A 306 7.87 -5.62 14.76
N LEU A 307 9.09 -5.14 14.95
CA LEU A 307 10.29 -5.76 14.40
C LEU A 307 10.70 -6.96 15.25
N HIS A 308 11.23 -7.97 14.59
CA HIS A 308 11.74 -9.20 15.16
C HIS A 308 13.10 -9.51 14.54
N ASP A 309 14.15 -9.39 15.36
CA ASP A 309 15.52 -9.77 15.01
C ASP A 309 16.00 -9.19 13.66
N ALA A 310 15.82 -7.88 13.49
CA ALA A 310 16.26 -7.18 12.30
C ALA A 310 17.72 -6.73 12.39
N ASP A 311 18.41 -6.79 11.25
CA ASP A 311 19.74 -6.19 11.12
C ASP A 311 19.67 -5.03 10.14
N VAL A 312 20.23 -3.92 10.58
CA VAL A 312 20.22 -2.65 9.89
C VAL A 312 21.63 -2.09 9.88
N GLU A 313 22.14 -1.71 8.73
CA GLU A 313 23.41 -1.00 8.61
C GLU A 313 23.14 0.51 8.56
N TYR A 314 23.77 1.29 9.44
CA TYR A 314 23.83 2.73 9.26
C TYR A 314 24.97 3.06 8.28
N LEU A 315 24.59 3.26 7.02
CA LEU A 315 25.47 3.36 5.87
C LEU A 315 26.57 4.44 5.98
N PRO A 316 26.31 5.66 6.50
CA PRO A 316 27.34 6.70 6.58
C PRO A 316 28.56 6.31 7.39
N LEU A 317 28.38 5.45 8.41
CA LEU A 317 29.47 4.97 9.28
C LEU A 317 29.76 3.48 9.13
N ARG A 318 29.05 2.77 8.24
CA ARG A 318 29.13 1.30 8.11
C ARG A 318 28.90 0.59 9.44
N LEU A 319 28.01 1.16 10.27
CA LEU A 319 27.78 0.69 11.63
C LEU A 319 26.66 -0.36 11.62
N PRO A 320 26.93 -1.61 12.01
CA PRO A 320 25.92 -2.64 12.12
C PRO A 320 25.06 -2.43 13.38
N LEU A 321 23.74 -2.38 13.19
CA LEU A 321 22.72 -2.39 14.22
C LEU A 321 22.03 -3.76 14.16
N GLN A 322 22.37 -4.64 15.08
CA GLN A 322 21.94 -6.04 15.06
C GLN A 322 20.79 -6.30 16.04
N HIS A 323 20.06 -7.38 15.82
CA HIS A 323 19.02 -7.87 16.74
C HIS A 323 17.92 -6.84 17.05
N VAL A 324 17.69 -5.90 16.13
CA VAL A 324 16.72 -4.81 16.26
C VAL A 324 15.32 -5.39 16.44
N THR A 325 14.75 -5.17 17.62
CA THR A 325 13.47 -5.74 18.05
C THR A 325 12.68 -4.71 18.85
N GLY A 326 11.41 -4.55 18.52
CA GLY A 326 10.55 -3.62 19.25
C GLY A 326 9.41 -3.06 18.40
N PRO A 327 8.56 -2.22 19.01
CA PRO A 327 7.45 -1.58 18.32
C PRO A 327 7.96 -0.43 17.43
N ILE A 328 7.32 -0.24 16.28
CA ILE A 328 7.48 0.95 15.44
C ILE A 328 6.09 1.40 14.99
N ILE A 329 5.80 2.68 15.17
CA ILE A 329 4.62 3.34 14.62
C ILE A 329 5.08 4.22 13.48
N VAL A 330 4.44 4.13 12.31
CA VAL A 330 4.84 4.90 11.12
C VAL A 330 3.61 5.52 10.48
N ASP A 331 3.70 6.77 10.04
CA ASP A 331 2.75 7.33 9.07
C ASP A 331 3.48 8.03 7.91
N SER A 332 2.74 8.83 7.14
CA SER A 332 3.27 9.59 6.01
C SER A 332 4.34 10.65 6.37
N MET A 333 4.42 11.06 7.64
CA MET A 333 5.19 12.19 8.16
C MET A 333 6.09 11.85 9.35
N HIS A 334 5.80 10.80 10.12
CA HIS A 334 6.58 10.38 11.29
C HIS A 334 6.89 8.88 11.32
N ALA A 335 7.98 8.52 12.00
CA ALA A 335 8.23 7.18 12.49
C ALA A 335 8.63 7.27 13.97
N GLU A 336 8.02 6.47 14.84
CA GLU A 336 8.19 6.51 16.29
C GLU A 336 8.47 5.10 16.83
N SER A 337 9.28 5.01 17.86
CA SER A 337 9.44 3.80 18.67
C SER A 337 9.47 4.14 20.16
N SER A 338 8.86 3.30 20.98
CA SER A 338 8.80 3.44 22.44
C SER A 338 9.64 2.36 23.15
N GLY A 339 10.73 1.91 22.51
CA GLY A 339 11.63 0.92 23.11
C GLY A 339 12.16 -0.07 22.08
N LEU A 340 12.85 0.43 21.06
CA LEU A 340 13.56 -0.39 20.10
C LEU A 340 14.85 -0.91 20.74
N ALA A 341 14.90 -2.19 21.06
CA ALA A 341 16.10 -2.83 21.57
C ALA A 341 16.97 -3.30 20.39
N LEU A 342 18.27 -3.05 20.46
CA LEU A 342 19.25 -3.44 19.44
C LEU A 342 20.65 -3.60 20.04
N VAL A 343 21.56 -4.14 19.25
CA VAL A 343 22.99 -4.24 19.58
C VAL A 343 23.78 -3.43 18.56
N ALA A 344 24.50 -2.40 19.02
CA ALA A 344 25.38 -1.59 18.19
C ALA A 344 26.84 -1.84 18.64
N GLU A 345 27.68 -2.38 17.76
CA GLU A 345 29.08 -2.75 18.08
C GLU A 345 29.21 -3.58 19.36
N GLY A 346 28.33 -4.58 19.52
CA GLY A 346 28.29 -5.44 20.71
C GLY A 346 27.68 -4.80 21.97
N SER A 347 27.38 -3.50 21.94
CA SER A 347 26.74 -2.80 23.06
C SER A 347 25.21 -2.87 22.95
N PRO A 348 24.50 -3.36 23.99
CA PRO A 348 23.04 -3.33 23.99
C PRO A 348 22.53 -1.89 24.13
N VAL A 349 21.57 -1.51 23.29
CA VAL A 349 20.99 -0.18 23.22
C VAL A 349 19.47 -0.29 23.17
N VAL A 350 18.79 0.59 23.89
CA VAL A 350 17.35 0.82 23.79
C VAL A 350 17.12 2.24 23.26
N LEU A 351 16.35 2.35 22.18
CA LEU A 351 15.98 3.61 21.56
C LEU A 351 14.50 3.93 21.80
N ASP A 352 14.23 5.14 22.27
CA ASP A 352 12.89 5.69 22.45
C ASP A 352 12.81 7.05 21.76
N GLY A 353 11.86 7.26 20.86
CA GLY A 353 11.64 8.57 20.24
C GLY A 353 11.13 8.50 18.81
N SER A 354 11.34 9.57 18.06
CA SER A 354 10.68 9.80 16.79
C SER A 354 11.57 10.43 15.73
N ILE A 355 11.21 10.17 14.48
CA ILE A 355 11.72 10.77 13.26
C ILE A 355 10.57 11.51 12.61
N VAL A 356 10.77 12.77 12.24
CA VAL A 356 9.82 13.56 11.44
C VAL A 356 10.41 13.77 10.05
N PHE A 357 9.67 13.44 9.00
CA PHE A 357 10.12 13.56 7.60
C PHE A 357 9.77 14.93 6.96
N GLY A 358 8.86 15.69 7.60
CA GLY A 358 8.35 16.97 7.08
C GLY A 358 9.41 18.06 7.06
N GLY A 359 9.85 18.48 5.88
CA GLY A 359 10.87 19.53 5.72
C GLY A 359 12.32 19.02 5.77
N GLY A 360 12.51 17.70 5.77
CA GLY A 360 13.79 17.02 5.97
C GLY A 360 13.71 16.10 7.20
N PRO A 361 14.48 15.00 7.24
CA PRO A 361 14.42 14.07 8.36
C PRO A 361 14.99 14.74 9.63
N TRP A 362 14.18 14.84 10.68
CA TRP A 362 14.53 15.37 12.00
C TRP A 362 14.40 14.27 13.05
N LEU A 363 15.46 14.04 13.82
CA LEU A 363 15.55 12.99 14.83
C LEU A 363 15.32 13.59 16.22
N GLN A 364 14.59 12.85 17.06
CA GLN A 364 14.47 13.09 18.49
C GLN A 364 14.43 11.74 19.21
N PHE A 365 15.57 11.31 19.76
CA PHE A 365 15.70 10.02 20.43
C PHE A 365 16.31 10.14 21.82
N GLY A 366 15.82 9.33 22.75
CA GLY A 366 16.53 8.88 23.92
C GLY A 366 17.21 7.55 23.61
N VAL A 367 18.49 7.48 23.93
CA VAL A 367 19.32 6.28 23.80
C VAL A 367 19.69 5.86 25.21
N THR A 368 19.30 4.66 25.62
CA THR A 368 19.67 4.10 26.93
C THR A 368 20.50 2.85 26.70
N SER A 369 21.61 2.73 27.43
CA SER A 369 22.44 1.53 27.38
C SER A 369 23.02 1.21 28.77
N PRO A 370 23.04 -0.07 29.17
CA PRO A 370 23.66 -0.51 30.41
C PRO A 370 25.20 -0.60 30.33
N GLY A 371 25.78 -0.50 29.12
CA GLY A 371 27.20 -0.67 28.89
C GLY A 371 27.58 -0.25 27.48
N LEU A 372 27.49 1.05 27.22
CA LEU A 372 27.78 1.65 25.93
C LEU A 372 29.29 1.81 25.79
N ASP A 373 29.87 1.26 24.74
CA ASP A 373 31.24 1.58 24.36
C ASP A 373 31.33 3.07 24.00
N LEU A 374 32.11 3.80 24.79
CA LEU A 374 32.29 5.24 24.61
C LEU A 374 32.96 5.58 23.28
N ALA A 375 33.73 4.66 22.68
CA ALA A 375 34.26 4.82 21.34
C ALA A 375 33.13 4.82 20.28
N THR A 376 32.12 3.95 20.44
CA THR A 376 30.93 3.92 19.58
C THR A 376 30.08 5.17 19.74
N VAL A 377 29.92 5.69 20.97
CA VAL A 377 29.24 6.99 21.22
C VAL A 377 29.92 8.11 20.47
N GLN A 378 31.25 8.16 20.55
CA GLN A 378 32.02 9.16 19.83
C GLN A 378 31.82 9.03 18.32
N ALA A 379 31.87 7.81 17.77
CA ALA A 379 31.65 7.57 16.35
C ALA A 379 30.25 8.00 15.89
N LEU A 380 29.22 7.67 16.67
CA LEU A 380 27.81 7.95 16.35
C LEU A 380 27.44 9.43 16.46
N PHE A 381 27.84 10.08 17.55
CA PHE A 381 27.31 11.40 17.93
C PHE A 381 28.35 12.52 17.84
N PHE A 382 29.64 12.20 17.94
CA PHE A 382 30.72 13.18 17.99
C PHE A 382 31.92 12.80 17.10
N PRO A 383 31.72 12.47 15.81
CA PRO A 383 32.78 11.92 14.97
C PRO A 383 33.96 12.88 14.73
N LYS A 384 33.81 14.16 15.09
CA LYS A 384 34.82 15.22 14.95
C LYS A 384 35.42 15.71 16.28
N ALA A 385 35.12 15.06 17.40
CA ALA A 385 35.66 15.47 18.70
C ALA A 385 37.18 15.25 18.79
N ALA A 386 37.91 16.23 19.33
CA ALA A 386 39.37 16.19 19.50
C ALA A 386 39.84 15.39 20.73
N VAL A 387 38.94 14.66 21.38
CA VAL A 387 39.19 13.88 22.60
C VAL A 387 38.81 12.44 22.30
N THR A 388 39.66 11.47 22.64
CA THR A 388 39.33 10.04 22.52
C THR A 388 38.55 9.58 23.74
N LEU A 389 37.34 9.08 23.53
CA LEU A 389 36.55 8.43 24.56
C LEU A 389 36.77 6.91 24.48
N ALA A 390 37.07 6.27 25.60
CA ALA A 390 37.30 4.83 25.69
C ALA A 390 36.75 4.26 27.01
N GLY A 391 36.30 3.01 26.98
CA GLY A 391 35.70 2.30 28.12
C GLY A 391 34.20 2.10 27.96
N GLN A 392 33.56 1.51 28.97
CA GLN A 392 32.11 1.28 29.00
C GLN A 392 31.44 2.24 29.98
N ALA A 393 30.31 2.81 29.58
CA ALA A 393 29.47 3.61 30.46
C ALA A 393 28.00 3.19 30.35
N ALA A 394 27.34 3.05 31.50
CA ALA A 394 25.89 3.05 31.54
C ALA A 394 25.39 4.50 31.45
N GLY A 395 24.36 4.75 30.65
CA GLY A 395 23.88 6.12 30.51
C GLY A 395 22.65 6.28 29.65
N LYS A 396 22.12 7.50 29.69
CA LYS A 396 21.03 7.97 28.83
C LYS A 396 21.53 9.18 28.04
N VAL A 397 21.46 9.10 26.72
CA VAL A 397 21.82 10.19 25.80
C VAL A 397 20.55 10.66 25.11
N GLN A 398 20.41 11.97 24.94
CA GLN A 398 19.35 12.54 24.11
C GLN A 398 19.94 13.10 22.84
N VAL A 399 19.38 12.72 21.70
CA VAL A 399 19.83 13.09 20.36
C VAL A 399 18.71 13.86 19.70
N ILE A 400 18.96 15.12 19.34
CA ILE A 400 17.99 16.00 18.69
C ILE A 400 18.70 16.72 17.55
N GLY A 401 18.18 16.62 16.33
CA GLY A 401 18.76 17.33 15.18
C GLY A 401 18.39 16.72 13.83
N PRO A 402 18.88 17.29 12.72
CA PRO A 402 18.65 16.73 11.39
C PRO A 402 19.35 15.36 11.22
N ALA A 403 18.73 14.43 10.51
CA ALA A 403 19.28 13.09 10.24
C ALA A 403 20.35 13.06 9.13
N GLY A 404 20.59 14.18 8.46
CA GLY A 404 21.60 14.36 7.42
C GLY A 404 22.26 15.73 7.51
N ALA A 405 23.54 15.81 7.13
CA ALA A 405 24.32 17.04 7.01
C ALA A 405 24.34 17.55 5.57
#